data_AF-A0A8D3DEW5-F1
#
_entry.id   AF-A0A8D3DEW5-F1
#
_cell.length_a   1.000
_cell.length_b   1.000
_cell.length_c   1.000
_cell.angle_alpha   90.00
_cell.angle_beta   90.00
_cell.angle_gamma   90.00
#
_symmetry.space_group_name_H-M   'P 1'
#
loop_
_entity.id
_entity.type
_entity.pdbx_description
1 polymer ?
#
loop_
_entity_poly.entity_id
_entity_poly.type
_entity_poly.pdbx_seq_one_letter_code
_entity_poly.pdbx_strand_id
1 'polypeptide(L)'
;MRSSSLLLLSFLASVAAVRGASDFRVCAFNLHHFGDSKTKKSAVMHTLTRIIARCDVCLLQEVRDSKATALPQLLTGLNSYDTEHKYDAVASVRLGRSESYQEQYVFVYRTDTVTVTGQYQYPDDRPGDVDAFSREPFVVRFKAPKTVIKEFVLIPQHTTPVNTTRELDALYDVLQHMKKLWKTQNVMLLGDFNADCGYLAKKNRKYVRLITDTELVWLIEDKTDTTVRSTTSCTYDRIVVHGETFVREIVPLSAKPFNFQTEYRLTEEQALEVSDHYPVEVLLKIFLINVFSGNTLTCHPGTEYQIRDKCCPLCPPGKSVIKDCTELRSTSCLPCVNGTSFTTHPNGLRECFPCASCSSGSGLKISLCTTTSDTVCEPLEGFYCTDQTGSRCVGAQRHKRCKPGQYIRHKGTALTDTECSDCSDGTFSNGKSTSCQPHTQRQSQKSPSARDVSAG
;
A
#
# COMPACT_ATOMS: atom_id res chain seq x y z
N MET A 1 62.37 3.08 -3.41
CA MET A 1 61.21 3.42 -2.55
C MET A 1 59.96 2.82 -3.16
N ARG A 2 59.35 1.91 -2.39
CA ARG A 2 57.97 1.38 -2.42
C ARG A 2 57.38 0.82 -3.73
N SER A 3 57.46 -0.50 -3.75
CA SER A 3 56.71 -1.48 -4.55
C SER A 3 55.20 -1.40 -4.34
N SER A 4 54.48 -1.69 -5.41
CA SER A 4 53.10 -2.13 -5.48
C SER A 4 52.78 -3.26 -4.49
N SER A 5 51.60 -3.21 -3.85
CA SER A 5 50.85 -4.37 -3.38
C SER A 5 49.44 -3.98 -2.89
N LEU A 6 48.43 -4.59 -3.52
CA LEU A 6 47.16 -5.04 -2.93
C LEU A 6 46.14 -3.98 -2.47
N LEU A 7 45.45 -3.38 -3.45
CA LEU A 7 44.05 -2.95 -3.31
C LEU A 7 43.17 -4.21 -3.31
N LEU A 8 43.03 -4.85 -2.16
CA LEU A 8 42.02 -5.88 -1.92
C LEU A 8 41.45 -5.67 -0.51
N LEU A 9 40.35 -4.92 -0.44
CA LEU A 9 39.37 -4.98 0.66
C LEU A 9 38.08 -4.35 0.11
N SER A 10 37.43 -5.16 -0.71
CA SER A 10 36.02 -5.05 -1.02
C SER A 10 35.20 -5.56 0.17
N PHE A 11 33.96 -5.07 0.26
CA PHE A 11 32.86 -5.56 1.09
C PHE A 11 32.99 -5.38 2.62
N LEU A 12 32.36 -4.31 3.13
CA LEU A 12 31.36 -4.33 4.23
C LEU A 12 31.14 -2.90 4.76
N ALA A 13 30.28 -2.14 4.08
CA ALA A 13 29.66 -0.94 4.65
C ALA A 13 28.38 -0.61 3.89
N SER A 14 27.42 -1.54 3.92
CA SER A 14 26.09 -1.31 3.34
C SER A 14 25.00 -1.76 4.30
N VAL A 15 24.88 -1.08 5.44
CA VAL A 15 23.58 -0.82 6.11
C VAL A 15 23.72 0.48 6.91
N ALA A 16 23.75 1.63 6.23
CA ALA A 16 23.35 2.88 6.86
C ALA A 16 21.83 2.98 6.69
N ALA A 17 21.15 3.13 7.83
CA ALA A 17 19.72 2.97 8.02
C ALA A 17 18.85 3.73 6.99
N VAL A 18 17.93 3.00 6.37
CA VAL A 18 16.69 3.58 5.84
C VAL A 18 15.85 4.00 7.05
N ARG A 19 16.03 5.23 7.52
CA ARG A 19 15.03 5.88 8.38
C ARG A 19 13.91 6.37 7.46
N GLY A 20 12.84 5.59 7.32
CA GLY A 20 11.79 5.92 6.35
C GLY A 20 10.56 5.01 6.34
N ALA A 21 10.06 4.63 7.53
CA ALA A 21 8.70 4.21 7.86
C ALA A 21 8.71 3.80 9.34
N SER A 22 8.08 4.55 10.26
CA SER A 22 8.01 4.10 11.66
C SER A 22 7.01 2.94 11.74
N ASP A 23 7.51 1.71 11.79
CA ASP A 23 6.67 0.52 11.95
C ASP A 23 5.73 0.68 13.14
N PHE A 24 4.47 0.24 13.02
CA PHE A 24 3.53 0.30 14.14
C PHE A 24 3.72 -0.91 15.05
N ARG A 25 4.09 -0.69 16.30
CA ARG A 25 4.49 -1.77 17.21
C ARG A 25 3.53 -1.96 18.38
N VAL A 26 3.09 -3.20 18.56
CA VAL A 26 2.33 -3.64 19.74
C VAL A 26 3.24 -4.52 20.59
N CYS A 27 3.24 -4.27 21.90
CA CYS A 27 4.06 -4.99 22.88
C CYS A 27 3.21 -5.49 24.05
N ALA A 28 3.65 -6.57 24.68
CA ALA A 28 3.20 -6.99 26.00
C ALA A 28 4.41 -7.26 26.90
N PHE A 29 4.36 -6.77 28.14
CA PHE A 29 5.48 -6.83 29.07
C PHE A 29 5.02 -7.06 30.51
N ASN A 30 5.35 -8.22 31.08
CA ASN A 30 5.32 -8.43 32.52
C ASN A 30 6.47 -7.65 33.17
N LEU A 31 6.13 -6.69 34.05
CA LEU A 31 7.10 -5.81 34.68
C LEU A 31 7.66 -6.33 36.01
N HIS A 32 7.29 -7.54 36.46
CA HIS A 32 7.73 -8.14 37.72
C HIS A 32 7.54 -7.20 38.93
N HIS A 33 6.32 -7.14 39.46
CA HIS A 33 5.94 -6.31 40.61
C HIS A 33 6.26 -4.80 40.45
N PHE A 34 5.80 -4.18 39.36
CA PHE A 34 6.00 -2.75 39.17
C PHE A 34 5.16 -1.91 40.14
N GLY A 35 5.80 -1.03 40.90
CA GLY A 35 5.14 -0.15 41.87
C GLY A 35 6.15 0.78 42.54
N ASP A 36 5.75 1.42 43.65
CA ASP A 36 6.52 2.46 44.36
C ASP A 36 8.00 2.09 44.65
N SER A 37 8.29 0.82 44.95
CA SER A 37 9.66 0.38 45.24
C SER A 37 10.53 0.40 43.98
N LYS A 38 9.97 -0.05 42.85
CA LYS A 38 10.66 -0.10 41.56
C LYS A 38 10.84 1.29 40.96
N THR A 39 9.86 2.19 41.13
CA THR A 39 9.97 3.55 40.58
C THR A 39 11.04 4.43 41.23
N LYS A 40 11.47 4.09 42.46
CA LYS A 40 12.60 4.74 43.13
C LYS A 40 13.96 4.39 42.54
N LYS A 41 14.06 3.33 41.72
CA LYS A 41 15.30 2.90 41.09
C LYS A 41 15.46 3.60 39.73
N SER A 42 16.24 4.69 39.69
CA SER A 42 16.41 5.51 38.49
C SER A 42 16.92 4.74 37.27
N ALA A 43 17.89 3.83 37.45
CA ALA A 43 18.41 2.99 36.37
C ALA A 43 17.36 2.04 35.79
N VAL A 44 16.50 1.46 36.65
CA VAL A 44 15.39 0.61 36.23
C VAL A 44 14.35 1.43 35.48
N MET A 45 13.93 2.58 36.02
CA MET A 45 12.96 3.46 35.35
C MET A 45 13.46 3.97 34.00
N HIS A 46 14.75 4.32 33.91
CA HIS A 46 15.37 4.70 32.64
C HIS A 46 15.29 3.56 31.62
N THR A 47 15.61 2.33 32.04
CA THR A 47 15.53 1.15 31.17
C THR A 47 14.10 0.85 30.75
N LEU A 48 13.14 0.84 31.68
CA LEU A 48 11.72 0.65 31.39
C LEU A 48 11.20 1.68 30.39
N THR A 49 11.59 2.95 30.56
CA THR A 49 11.23 4.03 29.64
C THR A 49 11.76 3.75 28.23
N ARG A 50 13.03 3.33 28.10
CA ARG A 50 13.63 2.95 26.82
C ARG A 50 12.94 1.75 26.16
N ILE A 51 12.53 0.76 26.94
CA ILE A 51 11.80 -0.42 26.46
C ILE A 51 10.43 0.01 25.94
N ILE A 52 9.64 0.71 26.76
CA ILE A 52 8.24 1.04 26.46
C ILE A 52 8.16 2.06 25.32
N ALA A 53 9.09 3.01 25.23
CA ALA A 53 9.14 4.00 24.15
C ALA A 53 9.37 3.40 22.75
N ARG A 54 9.67 2.09 22.63
CA ARG A 54 9.74 1.38 21.33
C ARG A 54 8.35 1.08 20.75
N CYS A 55 7.30 1.12 21.57
CA CYS A 55 5.99 0.59 21.25
C CYS A 55 5.00 1.74 21.01
N ASP A 56 4.11 1.57 20.04
CA ASP A 56 2.95 2.44 19.86
C ASP A 56 1.87 2.14 20.89
N VAL A 57 1.70 0.85 21.21
CA VAL A 57 0.84 0.35 22.28
C VAL A 57 1.59 -0.72 23.05
N CYS A 58 1.72 -0.57 24.37
CA CYS A 58 2.39 -1.52 25.25
C CYS A 58 1.44 -1.93 26.38
N LEU A 59 1.09 -3.21 26.44
CA LEU A 59 0.48 -3.82 27.61
C LEU A 59 1.55 -4.00 28.68
N LEU A 60 1.29 -3.47 29.87
CA LEU A 60 2.06 -3.68 31.08
C LEU A 60 1.25 -4.57 32.04
N GLN A 61 1.91 -5.60 32.55
CA GLN A 61 1.35 -6.54 33.52
C GLN A 61 2.14 -6.47 34.83
N GLU A 62 1.57 -7.02 35.91
CA GLU A 62 2.10 -6.90 37.26
C GLU A 62 2.28 -5.45 37.77
N VAL A 63 1.41 -4.54 37.34
CA VAL A 63 1.35 -3.19 37.90
C VAL A 63 0.64 -3.21 39.25
N ARG A 64 1.38 -2.92 40.33
CA ARG A 64 0.92 -2.91 41.72
C ARG A 64 0.94 -1.48 42.27
N ASP A 65 0.09 -0.62 41.72
CA ASP A 65 0.07 0.82 42.02
C ASP A 65 -1.07 1.24 42.96
N SER A 66 -1.09 0.67 44.18
CA SER A 66 -2.16 0.94 45.17
C SER A 66 -2.32 2.41 45.57
N LYS A 67 -1.28 3.24 45.41
CA LYS A 67 -1.28 4.67 45.75
C LYS A 67 -1.48 5.58 44.54
N ALA A 68 -1.62 5.01 43.34
CA ALA A 68 -1.72 5.75 42.08
C ALA A 68 -0.55 6.73 41.85
N THR A 69 0.67 6.32 42.23
CA THR A 69 1.89 7.13 42.14
C THR A 69 2.90 6.58 41.14
N ALA A 70 2.93 5.27 40.93
CA ALA A 70 3.92 4.63 40.06
C ALA A 70 3.64 4.89 38.57
N LEU A 71 2.38 4.79 38.14
CA LEU A 71 2.01 5.01 36.73
C LEU A 71 2.23 6.47 36.29
N PRO A 72 1.84 7.51 37.06
CA PRO A 72 2.17 8.90 36.71
C PRO A 72 3.67 9.16 36.59
N GLN A 73 4.49 8.55 37.44
CA GLN A 73 5.96 8.66 37.37
C GLN A 73 6.50 8.03 36.07
N LEU A 74 5.98 6.88 35.66
CA LEU A 74 6.35 6.24 34.39
C LEU A 74 5.96 7.11 33.19
N LEU A 75 4.73 7.62 33.15
CA LEU A 75 4.27 8.50 32.08
C LEU A 75 5.06 9.80 32.01
N THR A 76 5.45 10.37 33.15
CA THR A 76 6.33 11.54 33.21
C THR A 76 7.70 11.22 32.61
N GLY A 77 8.26 10.06 32.95
CA GLY A 77 9.53 9.58 32.39
C GLY A 77 9.46 9.41 30.88
N LEU A 78 8.39 8.76 30.36
CA LEU A 78 8.17 8.57 28.92
C LEU A 78 8.03 9.88 28.17
N ASN A 79 7.14 10.78 28.62
CA ASN A 79 6.91 12.07 27.98
C ASN A 79 8.12 13.03 28.08
N SER A 80 9.08 12.76 28.98
CA SER A 80 10.35 13.50 29.07
C SER A 80 11.44 12.88 28.20
N TYR A 81 11.44 11.56 28.05
CA TYR A 81 12.47 10.81 27.30
C TYR A 81 12.25 10.87 25.79
N ASP A 82 11.01 10.67 25.35
CA ASP A 82 10.63 10.66 23.93
C ASP A 82 9.90 11.96 23.61
N THR A 83 10.65 12.93 23.08
CA THR A 83 10.11 14.26 22.76
C THR A 83 9.31 14.28 21.46
N GLU A 84 9.34 13.21 20.66
CA GLU A 84 8.62 13.12 19.39
C GLU A 84 7.17 12.68 19.58
N HIS A 85 6.89 11.92 20.64
CA HIS A 85 5.59 11.36 20.93
C HIS A 85 5.04 11.78 22.29
N LYS A 86 3.71 11.75 22.42
CA LYS A 86 3.03 11.95 23.70
C LYS A 86 2.39 10.65 24.14
N TYR A 87 2.64 10.26 25.38
CA TYR A 87 2.17 9.01 25.98
C TYR A 87 1.04 9.26 26.97
N ASP A 88 0.04 8.40 26.90
CA ASP A 88 -1.07 8.31 27.84
C ASP A 88 -1.32 6.83 28.20
N ALA A 89 -2.18 6.57 29.18
CA ALA A 89 -2.48 5.22 29.62
C ALA A 89 -3.94 5.00 29.99
N VAL A 90 -4.41 3.77 29.76
CA VAL A 90 -5.67 3.26 30.30
C VAL A 90 -5.37 2.03 31.16
N ALA A 91 -5.96 1.98 32.35
CA ALA A 91 -5.70 0.94 33.34
C ALA A 91 -6.99 0.23 33.78
N SER A 92 -6.89 -1.05 34.08
CA SER A 92 -7.92 -1.81 34.77
C SER A 92 -8.07 -1.35 36.22
N VAL A 93 -9.14 -1.81 36.86
CA VAL A 93 -9.19 -1.86 38.34
C VAL A 93 -8.09 -2.79 38.87
N ARG A 94 -7.85 -2.78 40.18
CA ARG A 94 -6.95 -3.75 40.82
C ARG A 94 -7.63 -5.11 40.87
N LEU A 95 -6.99 -6.12 40.29
CA LEU A 95 -7.49 -7.48 40.10
C LEU A 95 -6.60 -8.47 40.83
N GLY A 96 -7.19 -9.53 41.38
CA GLY A 96 -6.48 -10.54 42.17
C GLY A 96 -7.36 -11.12 43.26
N ARG A 97 -7.20 -12.43 43.51
CA ARG A 97 -7.97 -13.17 44.53
C ARG A 97 -7.69 -12.72 45.97
N SER A 98 -6.56 -12.06 46.22
CA SER A 98 -6.17 -11.59 47.55
C SER A 98 -6.07 -10.07 47.58
N GLU A 99 -6.61 -9.42 48.61
CA GLU A 99 -6.46 -7.96 48.81
C GLU A 99 -4.99 -7.54 48.96
N SER A 100 -4.15 -8.41 49.51
CA SER A 100 -2.72 -8.14 49.70
C SER A 100 -1.90 -8.23 48.42
N TYR A 101 -2.43 -8.89 47.39
CA TYR A 101 -1.75 -9.10 46.12
C TYR A 101 -2.74 -8.93 44.97
N GLN A 102 -2.85 -7.68 44.52
CA GLN A 102 -3.60 -7.31 43.32
C GLN A 102 -2.69 -6.56 42.36
N GLU A 103 -2.97 -6.77 41.08
CA GLU A 103 -2.29 -6.21 39.93
C GLU A 103 -3.27 -5.44 39.05
N GLN A 104 -2.75 -4.68 38.10
CA GLN A 104 -3.52 -4.00 37.07
C GLN A 104 -2.96 -4.35 35.70
N TYR A 105 -3.84 -4.47 34.71
CA TYR A 105 -3.47 -4.35 33.31
C TYR A 105 -3.42 -2.87 32.97
N VAL A 106 -2.31 -2.42 32.39
CA VAL A 106 -2.16 -1.04 31.94
C VAL A 106 -1.73 -1.04 30.48
N PHE A 107 -2.49 -0.39 29.61
CA PHE A 107 -2.05 -0.10 28.26
C PHE A 107 -1.48 1.32 28.23
N VAL A 108 -0.17 1.43 28.00
CA VAL A 108 0.50 2.70 27.69
C VAL A 108 0.57 2.83 26.18
N TYR A 109 0.20 3.99 25.64
CA TYR A 109 0.12 4.20 24.20
C TYR A 109 0.53 5.61 23.77
N ARG A 110 1.01 5.72 22.53
CA ARG A 110 1.29 6.99 21.87
C ARG A 110 0.00 7.61 21.35
N THR A 111 -0.36 8.76 21.91
CA THR A 111 -1.60 9.49 21.62
C THR A 111 -1.68 10.03 20.19
N ASP A 112 -0.54 10.19 19.51
CA ASP A 112 -0.46 10.63 18.11
C ASP A 112 -0.56 9.47 17.10
N THR A 113 -0.46 8.21 17.56
CA THR A 113 -0.50 7.03 16.67
C THR A 113 -1.77 6.19 16.85
N VAL A 114 -2.39 6.23 18.03
CA VAL A 114 -3.67 5.56 18.32
C VAL A 114 -4.65 6.40 19.13
N THR A 115 -5.91 5.99 19.10
CA THR A 115 -6.95 6.46 20.02
C THR A 115 -7.67 5.26 20.64
N VAL A 116 -7.91 5.30 21.96
CA VAL A 116 -8.76 4.34 22.64
C VAL A 116 -10.23 4.64 22.29
N THR A 117 -10.93 3.67 21.69
CA THR A 117 -12.34 3.81 21.27
C THR A 117 -13.31 2.95 22.08
N GLY A 118 -12.80 2.20 23.06
CA GLY A 118 -13.60 1.39 23.97
C GLY A 118 -12.74 0.63 24.96
N GLN A 119 -13.29 0.37 26.14
CA GLN A 119 -12.69 -0.45 27.18
C GLN A 119 -13.76 -1.35 27.79
N TYR A 120 -13.40 -2.54 28.24
CA TYR A 120 -14.32 -3.51 28.81
C TYR A 120 -13.59 -4.42 29.80
N GLN A 121 -14.00 -4.36 31.07
CA GLN A 121 -13.56 -5.32 32.09
C GLN A 121 -14.45 -6.56 32.00
N TYR A 122 -13.86 -7.73 31.70
CA TYR A 122 -14.63 -8.98 31.67
C TYR A 122 -15.15 -9.31 33.08
N PRO A 123 -16.44 -9.59 33.26
CA PRO A 123 -17.05 -9.77 34.59
C PRO A 123 -16.78 -11.13 35.22
N ASP A 124 -16.36 -12.13 34.43
CA ASP A 124 -16.07 -13.50 34.88
C ASP A 124 -17.22 -14.22 35.63
N ASP A 125 -18.45 -13.93 35.20
CA ASP A 125 -19.70 -14.44 35.78
C ASP A 125 -20.40 -15.48 34.88
N ARG A 126 -19.65 -16.10 33.96
CA ARG A 126 -20.21 -17.01 32.96
C ARG A 126 -20.85 -18.24 33.63
N PRO A 127 -22.15 -18.54 33.36
CA PRO A 127 -22.79 -19.74 33.89
C PRO A 127 -22.02 -21.01 33.51
N GLY A 128 -21.67 -21.81 34.52
CA GLY A 128 -20.91 -23.05 34.36
C GLY A 128 -19.38 -22.91 34.43
N ASP A 129 -18.84 -21.69 34.42
CA ASP A 129 -17.40 -21.43 34.61
C ASP A 129 -17.19 -20.04 35.24
N VAL A 130 -17.83 -19.82 36.39
CA VAL A 130 -17.71 -18.59 37.17
C VAL A 130 -16.33 -18.54 37.83
N ASP A 131 -15.74 -17.34 37.95
CA ASP A 131 -14.45 -17.11 38.61
C ASP A 131 -13.34 -18.00 37.99
N ALA A 132 -13.27 -18.00 36.67
CA ALA A 132 -12.29 -18.74 35.89
C ALA A 132 -10.90 -18.12 35.98
N PHE A 133 -10.82 -16.79 36.08
CA PHE A 133 -9.58 -16.03 36.08
C PHE A 133 -9.15 -15.65 37.50
N SER A 134 -7.86 -15.46 37.71
CA SER A 134 -7.39 -14.78 38.94
C SER A 134 -7.26 -13.27 38.74
N ARG A 135 -7.12 -12.84 37.49
CA ARG A 135 -7.08 -11.46 37.02
C ARG A 135 -7.90 -11.40 35.74
N GLU A 136 -9.12 -10.89 35.86
CA GLU A 136 -10.12 -10.86 34.81
C GLU A 136 -9.65 -9.99 33.63
N PRO A 137 -9.79 -10.43 32.36
CA PRO A 137 -9.28 -9.68 31.22
C PRO A 137 -9.84 -8.24 31.10
N PHE A 138 -8.93 -7.26 30.97
CA PHE A 138 -9.27 -5.86 30.73
C PHE A 138 -9.08 -5.51 29.24
N VAL A 139 -10.15 -5.63 28.47
CA VAL A 139 -10.11 -5.53 27.00
C VAL A 139 -10.14 -4.07 26.55
N VAL A 140 -9.28 -3.70 25.61
CA VAL A 140 -9.24 -2.34 25.05
C VAL A 140 -9.31 -2.37 23.53
N ARG A 141 -10.14 -1.48 22.96
CA ARG A 141 -10.26 -1.27 21.51
C ARG A 141 -9.48 -0.03 21.10
N PHE A 142 -8.59 -0.20 20.14
CA PHE A 142 -7.76 0.87 19.59
C PHE A 142 -8.11 1.14 18.13
N LYS A 143 -8.24 2.42 17.79
CA LYS A 143 -8.21 2.90 16.42
C LYS A 143 -6.81 3.43 16.13
N ALA A 144 -6.16 2.85 15.13
CA ALA A 144 -4.81 3.18 14.68
C ALA A 144 -4.85 3.56 13.18
N PRO A 145 -5.13 4.82 12.82
CA PRO A 145 -5.40 5.22 11.43
C PRO A 145 -4.25 4.96 10.46
N LYS A 146 -3.01 4.88 10.95
CA LYS A 146 -1.83 4.58 10.12
C LYS A 146 -1.68 3.09 9.80
N THR A 147 -2.26 2.18 10.58
CA THR A 147 -2.17 0.73 10.30
C THR A 147 -3.11 0.33 9.16
N VAL A 148 -2.79 -0.77 8.46
CA VAL A 148 -3.70 -1.34 7.44
C VAL A 148 -4.99 -1.84 8.10
N ILE A 149 -4.88 -2.47 9.27
CA ILE A 149 -6.00 -3.01 10.03
C ILE A 149 -6.96 -1.94 10.58
N LYS A 150 -6.51 -0.68 10.72
CA LYS A 150 -7.24 0.53 11.18
C LYS A 150 -7.81 0.50 12.60
N GLU A 151 -8.48 -0.58 12.99
CA GLU A 151 -9.08 -0.77 14.31
C GLU A 151 -8.93 -2.23 14.73
N PHE A 152 -8.50 -2.43 15.98
CA PHE A 152 -8.27 -3.74 16.54
C PHE A 152 -8.53 -3.74 18.06
N VAL A 153 -8.73 -4.95 18.60
CA VAL A 153 -9.00 -5.20 20.01
C VAL A 153 -7.85 -5.96 20.62
N LEU A 154 -7.39 -5.50 21.78
CA LEU A 154 -6.38 -6.17 22.59
C LEU A 154 -7.03 -6.78 23.84
N ILE A 155 -6.90 -8.10 24.00
CA ILE A 155 -7.33 -8.85 25.17
C ILE A 155 -6.06 -9.24 25.97
N PRO A 156 -5.76 -8.56 27.08
CA PRO A 156 -4.62 -8.93 27.90
C PRO A 156 -4.93 -10.17 28.74
N GLN A 157 -3.92 -11.01 29.00
CA GLN A 157 -4.00 -11.98 30.09
C GLN A 157 -2.65 -12.24 30.74
N HIS A 158 -2.64 -12.20 32.07
CA HIS A 158 -1.59 -12.70 32.95
C HIS A 158 -2.16 -13.89 33.72
N THR A 159 -1.88 -15.11 33.27
CA THR A 159 -2.44 -16.32 33.90
C THR A 159 -1.73 -16.64 35.21
N THR A 160 -2.38 -17.39 36.11
CA THR A 160 -1.64 -17.97 37.24
C THR A 160 -0.99 -19.30 36.84
N PRO A 161 0.28 -19.56 37.21
CA PRO A 161 0.96 -20.81 36.84
C PRO A 161 0.20 -22.10 37.17
N VAL A 162 -0.57 -22.09 38.26
CA VAL A 162 -1.34 -23.26 38.72
C VAL A 162 -2.62 -23.47 37.91
N ASN A 163 -3.23 -22.39 37.39
CA ASN A 163 -4.49 -22.47 36.64
C ASN A 163 -4.33 -22.17 35.15
N THR A 164 -3.10 -22.12 34.62
CA THR A 164 -2.81 -21.81 33.21
C THR A 164 -3.72 -22.55 32.23
N THR A 165 -3.93 -23.85 32.41
CA THR A 165 -4.79 -24.63 31.49
C THR A 165 -6.24 -24.12 31.49
N ARG A 166 -6.81 -23.85 32.68
CA ARG A 166 -8.20 -23.37 32.84
C ARG A 166 -8.34 -21.94 32.32
N GLU A 167 -7.45 -21.05 32.73
CA GLU A 167 -7.51 -19.63 32.34
C GLU A 167 -7.34 -19.46 30.82
N LEU A 168 -6.43 -20.21 30.18
CA LEU A 168 -6.28 -20.14 28.72
C LEU A 168 -7.49 -20.70 27.97
N ASP A 169 -8.14 -21.75 28.47
CA ASP A 169 -9.36 -22.26 27.85
C ASP A 169 -10.52 -21.26 28.00
N ALA A 170 -10.69 -20.68 29.19
CA ALA A 170 -11.69 -19.63 29.44
C ALA A 170 -11.45 -18.37 28.60
N LEU A 171 -10.19 -18.05 28.25
CA LEU A 171 -9.87 -16.90 27.41
C LEU A 171 -10.48 -17.01 25.99
N TYR A 172 -10.74 -18.24 25.52
CA TYR A 172 -11.50 -18.47 24.29
C TYR A 172 -12.92 -17.88 24.38
N ASP A 173 -13.57 -18.02 25.53
CA ASP A 173 -14.92 -17.52 25.74
C ASP A 173 -14.96 -15.99 25.78
N VAL A 174 -13.91 -15.37 26.33
CA VAL A 174 -13.71 -13.92 26.27
C VAL A 174 -13.56 -13.45 24.82
N LEU A 175 -12.76 -14.14 24.00
CA LEU A 175 -12.65 -13.86 22.57
C LEU A 175 -14.03 -13.90 21.88
N GLN A 176 -14.81 -14.96 22.08
CA GLN A 176 -16.13 -15.07 21.45
C GLN A 176 -17.10 -13.98 21.92
N HIS A 177 -17.07 -13.65 23.21
CA HIS A 177 -17.87 -12.56 23.78
C HIS A 177 -17.52 -11.22 23.13
N MET A 178 -16.23 -10.88 23.03
CA MET A 178 -15.78 -9.59 22.48
C MET A 178 -16.04 -9.48 20.98
N LYS A 179 -15.88 -10.57 20.21
CA LYS A 179 -16.24 -10.63 18.79
C LYS A 179 -17.72 -10.26 18.58
N LYS A 180 -18.60 -10.78 19.44
CA LYS A 180 -20.04 -10.49 19.39
C LYS A 180 -20.37 -9.08 19.88
N LEU A 181 -19.80 -8.67 21.01
CA LEU A 181 -20.09 -7.39 21.66
C LEU A 181 -19.70 -6.20 20.78
N TRP A 182 -18.50 -6.23 20.21
CA TRP A 182 -17.98 -5.13 19.39
C TRP A 182 -18.05 -5.40 17.88
N LYS A 183 -18.66 -6.52 17.47
CA LYS A 183 -18.88 -6.89 16.06
C LYS A 183 -17.59 -6.80 15.23
N THR A 184 -16.50 -7.31 15.77
CA THR A 184 -15.17 -7.23 15.15
C THR A 184 -14.51 -8.59 15.11
N GLN A 185 -13.73 -8.84 14.05
CA GLN A 185 -12.88 -10.02 13.90
C GLN A 185 -11.41 -9.71 14.20
N ASN A 186 -11.07 -8.42 14.31
CA ASN A 186 -9.70 -7.94 14.49
C ASN A 186 -9.31 -7.99 15.97
N VAL A 187 -9.05 -9.19 16.48
CA VAL A 187 -8.71 -9.42 17.89
C VAL A 187 -7.30 -9.99 18.02
N MET A 188 -6.52 -9.42 18.92
CA MET A 188 -5.24 -9.93 19.39
C MET A 188 -5.31 -10.19 20.89
N LEU A 189 -4.87 -11.36 21.32
CA LEU A 189 -4.69 -11.73 22.72
C LEU A 189 -3.21 -11.74 23.04
N LEU A 190 -2.79 -11.16 24.16
CA LEU A 190 -1.38 -10.98 24.46
C LEU A 190 -1.09 -10.90 25.96
N GLY A 191 0.14 -11.26 26.35
CA GLY A 191 0.61 -11.19 27.73
C GLY A 191 1.34 -12.44 28.20
N ASP A 192 1.69 -12.46 29.48
CA ASP A 192 2.24 -13.63 30.16
C ASP A 192 1.17 -14.71 30.37
N PHE A 193 1.15 -15.65 29.42
CA PHE A 193 0.20 -16.75 29.43
C PHE A 193 0.69 -17.93 30.26
N ASN A 194 1.91 -17.90 30.81
CA ASN A 194 2.57 -19.06 31.40
C ASN A 194 2.50 -20.31 30.49
N ALA A 195 2.46 -20.13 29.16
CA ALA A 195 2.03 -21.13 28.18
C ALA A 195 3.12 -22.13 27.74
N ASP A 196 4.05 -22.47 28.64
CA ASP A 196 5.12 -23.44 28.38
C ASP A 196 5.65 -24.08 29.67
N CYS A 197 6.72 -24.87 29.55
CA CYS A 197 7.46 -25.47 30.65
C CYS A 197 6.53 -26.29 31.57
N GLY A 198 6.67 -26.15 32.89
CA GLY A 198 5.91 -26.92 33.87
C GLY A 198 4.45 -26.51 34.00
N TYR A 199 4.06 -25.32 33.52
CA TYR A 199 2.76 -24.72 33.81
C TYR A 199 1.68 -25.14 32.81
N LEU A 200 2.05 -25.34 31.54
CA LEU A 200 1.15 -25.90 30.52
C LEU A 200 1.70 -27.23 29.99
N ALA A 201 1.35 -28.32 30.67
CA ALA A 201 1.75 -29.65 30.26
C ALA A 201 1.28 -29.96 28.82
N LYS A 202 2.18 -30.52 27.98
CA LYS A 202 1.87 -30.87 26.56
C LYS A 202 0.58 -31.68 26.40
N LYS A 203 0.32 -32.62 27.31
CA LYS A 203 -0.89 -33.46 27.31
C LYS A 203 -2.20 -32.67 27.53
N ASN A 204 -2.13 -31.49 28.14
CA ASN A 204 -3.29 -30.65 28.43
C ASN A 204 -3.63 -29.71 27.26
N ARG A 205 -2.68 -29.42 26.35
CA ARG A 205 -2.89 -28.47 25.24
C ARG A 205 -4.08 -28.82 24.35
N LYS A 206 -4.40 -30.10 24.18
CA LYS A 206 -5.56 -30.58 23.41
C LYS A 206 -6.94 -30.22 24.02
N TYR A 207 -6.96 -29.79 25.28
CA TYR A 207 -8.19 -29.37 25.97
C TYR A 207 -8.34 -27.85 26.04
N VAL A 208 -7.39 -27.09 25.50
CA VAL A 208 -7.42 -25.62 25.50
C VAL A 208 -7.89 -25.14 24.15
N ARG A 209 -9.12 -24.64 24.06
CA ARG A 209 -9.74 -24.15 22.82
C ARG A 209 -8.92 -23.05 22.15
N LEU A 210 -8.27 -22.19 22.93
CA LEU A 210 -7.37 -21.15 22.42
C LEU A 210 -6.16 -21.72 21.64
N ILE A 211 -5.79 -22.98 21.89
CA ILE A 211 -4.69 -23.68 21.20
C ILE A 211 -5.20 -24.55 20.06
N THR A 212 -6.37 -25.18 20.22
CA THR A 212 -6.89 -26.14 19.24
C THR A 212 -7.72 -25.52 18.13
N ASP A 213 -8.22 -24.29 18.31
CA ASP A 213 -8.94 -23.56 17.26
C ASP A 213 -7.98 -23.10 16.15
N THR A 214 -8.26 -23.52 14.92
CA THR A 214 -7.43 -23.24 13.74
C THR A 214 -7.52 -21.81 13.24
N GLU A 215 -8.52 -21.03 13.68
CA GLU A 215 -8.62 -19.60 13.37
C GLU A 215 -7.67 -18.76 14.24
N LEU A 216 -7.04 -19.34 15.26
CA LEU A 216 -6.10 -18.65 16.14
C LEU A 216 -4.65 -18.95 15.75
N VAL A 217 -3.90 -17.90 15.47
CA VAL A 217 -2.48 -18.01 15.12
C VAL A 217 -1.63 -17.48 16.26
N TRP A 218 -0.84 -18.38 16.85
CA TRP A 218 0.13 -18.08 17.89
C TRP A 218 1.42 -17.56 17.23
N LEU A 219 1.65 -16.25 17.35
CA LEU A 219 2.75 -15.57 16.66
C LEU A 219 4.11 -15.73 17.35
N ILE A 220 4.11 -15.92 18.67
CA ILE A 220 5.32 -16.30 19.42
C ILE A 220 5.42 -17.82 19.42
N GLU A 221 6.36 -18.34 18.64
CA GLU A 221 6.56 -19.77 18.43
C GLU A 221 6.99 -20.47 19.72
N ASP A 222 6.54 -21.72 19.92
CA ASP A 222 7.02 -22.57 21.01
C ASP A 222 8.56 -22.71 20.95
N LYS A 223 9.21 -22.81 22.12
CA LYS A 223 10.68 -22.81 22.29
C LYS A 223 11.36 -21.46 22.04
N THR A 224 10.59 -20.40 21.88
CA THR A 224 11.10 -19.02 21.94
C THR A 224 11.23 -18.61 23.41
N ASP A 225 12.43 -18.31 23.88
CA ASP A 225 12.62 -17.92 25.27
C ASP A 225 12.15 -16.48 25.53
N THR A 226 11.20 -16.32 26.45
CA THR A 226 10.68 -15.02 26.88
C THR A 226 11.11 -14.67 28.30
N THR A 227 12.05 -15.40 28.89
CA THR A 227 12.52 -15.22 30.27
C THR A 227 13.93 -14.64 30.32
N VAL A 228 14.24 -13.83 31.34
CA VAL A 228 15.54 -13.17 31.50
C VAL A 228 16.60 -14.11 32.08
N ARG A 229 16.20 -15.03 32.96
CA ARG A 229 17.14 -15.94 33.64
C ARG A 229 17.76 -16.90 32.64
N SER A 230 19.08 -16.94 32.56
CA SER A 230 19.85 -17.87 31.73
C SER A 230 19.63 -19.35 32.10
N THR A 231 19.14 -19.62 33.31
CA THR A 231 18.81 -20.97 33.79
C THR A 231 17.42 -21.45 33.34
N THR A 232 16.61 -20.59 32.74
CA THR A 232 15.29 -20.93 32.19
C THR A 232 15.27 -20.74 30.69
N SER A 233 14.37 -21.46 30.01
CA SER A 233 14.10 -21.26 28.59
C SER A 233 12.65 -21.65 28.35
N CYS A 234 11.76 -20.67 28.48
CA CYS A 234 10.32 -20.90 28.50
C CYS A 234 9.59 -19.86 27.64
N THR A 235 8.63 -20.30 26.84
CA THR A 235 7.76 -19.43 26.03
C THR A 235 6.48 -19.06 26.80
N TYR A 236 6.64 -18.31 27.90
CA TYR A 236 5.51 -17.92 28.75
C TYR A 236 4.67 -16.81 28.12
N ASP A 237 5.32 -15.77 27.61
CA ASP A 237 4.69 -14.60 27.03
C ASP A 237 4.30 -14.86 25.57
N ARG A 238 3.08 -14.48 25.21
CA ARG A 238 2.48 -14.85 23.92
C ARG A 238 1.78 -13.67 23.26
N ILE A 239 1.69 -13.78 21.94
CA ILE A 239 0.82 -12.96 21.10
C ILE A 239 0.05 -13.93 20.20
N VAL A 240 -1.27 -13.85 20.24
CA VAL A 240 -2.19 -14.69 19.47
C VAL A 240 -3.14 -13.79 18.72
N VAL A 241 -3.34 -14.03 17.42
CA VAL A 241 -4.27 -13.23 16.59
C VAL A 241 -5.37 -14.11 16.01
N HIS A 242 -6.55 -13.52 15.85
CA HIS A 242 -7.72 -14.20 15.33
C HIS A 242 -7.93 -13.92 13.83
N GLY A 243 -8.05 -14.99 13.05
CA GLY A 243 -8.45 -15.01 11.66
C GLY A 243 -7.36 -14.58 10.67
N GLU A 244 -7.47 -15.06 9.43
CA GLU A 244 -6.52 -14.78 8.35
C GLU A 244 -6.37 -13.28 8.04
N THR A 245 -7.44 -12.50 8.25
CA THR A 245 -7.41 -11.05 8.01
C THR A 245 -6.38 -10.37 8.92
N PHE A 246 -6.39 -10.67 10.22
CA PHE A 246 -5.41 -10.07 11.14
C PHE A 246 -3.99 -10.53 10.77
N VAL A 247 -3.82 -11.83 10.52
CA VAL A 247 -2.53 -12.43 10.14
C VAL A 247 -1.92 -11.73 8.92
N ARG A 248 -2.74 -11.43 7.90
CA ARG A 248 -2.28 -10.71 6.69
C ARG A 248 -1.80 -9.30 6.98
N GLU A 249 -2.23 -8.68 8.08
CA GLU A 249 -1.81 -7.34 8.49
C GLU A 249 -0.62 -7.33 9.45
N ILE A 250 -0.09 -8.49 9.84
CA ILE A 250 1.19 -8.60 10.55
C ILE A 250 2.36 -8.45 9.57
N VAL A 251 3.40 -7.72 9.96
CA VAL A 251 4.68 -7.73 9.23
C VAL A 251 5.31 -9.12 9.42
N PRO A 252 5.59 -9.88 8.34
CA PRO A 252 6.12 -11.23 8.46
C PRO A 252 7.37 -11.31 9.34
N LEU A 253 7.45 -12.32 10.20
CA LEU A 253 8.58 -12.60 11.10
C LEU A 253 8.90 -11.46 12.09
N SER A 254 7.99 -10.52 12.31
CA SER A 254 8.19 -9.42 13.26
C SER A 254 7.90 -9.79 14.71
N ALA A 255 7.09 -10.82 14.94
CA ALA A 255 6.71 -11.26 16.28
C ALA A 255 7.89 -11.96 16.99
N LYS A 256 8.35 -11.42 18.11
CA LYS A 256 9.50 -11.95 18.86
C LYS A 256 9.61 -11.36 20.27
N PRO A 257 10.36 -11.98 21.18
CA PRO A 257 10.81 -11.33 22.41
C PRO A 257 11.83 -10.23 22.10
N PHE A 258 11.77 -9.14 22.86
CA PHE A 258 12.77 -8.10 22.88
C PHE A 258 13.76 -8.35 24.03
N ASN A 259 14.90 -8.94 23.71
CA ASN A 259 15.97 -9.18 24.67
C ASN A 259 16.69 -7.87 25.04
N PHE A 260 16.11 -7.12 25.98
CA PHE A 260 16.65 -5.84 26.44
C PHE A 260 17.99 -6.00 27.18
N GLN A 261 18.26 -7.17 27.76
CA GLN A 261 19.55 -7.46 28.40
C GLN A 261 20.68 -7.34 27.37
N THR A 262 20.53 -8.03 26.24
CA THR A 262 21.51 -8.01 25.14
C THR A 262 21.55 -6.63 24.47
N GLU A 263 20.39 -6.08 24.13
CA GLU A 263 20.30 -4.79 23.43
C GLU A 263 20.95 -3.65 24.23
N TYR A 264 20.73 -3.62 25.55
CA TYR A 264 21.24 -2.56 26.42
C TYR A 264 22.49 -2.95 27.19
N ARG A 265 23.08 -4.11 26.88
CA ARG A 265 24.35 -4.61 27.46
C ARG A 265 24.31 -4.66 28.99
N LEU A 266 23.19 -5.14 29.54
CA LEU A 266 23.00 -5.30 30.98
C LEU A 266 23.56 -6.66 31.43
N THR A 267 24.07 -6.72 32.66
CA THR A 267 24.30 -8.02 33.31
C THR A 267 22.95 -8.71 33.61
N GLU A 268 22.96 -10.01 33.87
CA GLU A 268 21.73 -10.72 34.26
C GLU A 268 21.11 -10.11 35.52
N GLU A 269 21.93 -9.74 36.51
CA GLU A 269 21.46 -9.11 37.74
C GLU A 269 20.77 -7.77 37.47
N GLN A 270 21.37 -6.94 36.62
CA GLN A 270 20.77 -5.65 36.21
C GLN A 270 19.48 -5.85 35.43
N ALA A 271 19.42 -6.86 34.56
CA ALA A 271 18.21 -7.17 33.80
C ALA A 271 17.08 -7.66 34.73
N LEU A 272 17.40 -8.50 35.72
CA LEU A 272 16.44 -8.99 36.71
C LEU A 272 15.93 -7.89 37.66
N GLU A 273 16.66 -6.79 37.84
CA GLU A 273 16.10 -5.61 38.53
C GLU A 273 14.99 -4.93 37.71
N VAL A 274 15.05 -5.04 36.39
CA VAL A 274 14.04 -4.50 35.46
C VAL A 274 12.84 -5.43 35.41
N SER A 275 13.03 -6.66 34.97
CA SER A 275 12.01 -7.73 34.97
C SER A 275 12.68 -9.09 34.82
N ASP A 276 11.99 -10.16 35.19
CA ASP A 276 12.36 -11.54 34.87
C ASP A 276 11.75 -12.07 33.55
N HIS A 277 10.95 -11.24 32.87
CA HIS A 277 10.41 -11.49 31.53
C HIS A 277 11.00 -10.54 30.49
N TYR A 278 11.09 -10.97 29.25
CA TYR A 278 11.28 -10.09 28.09
C TYR A 278 9.93 -9.64 27.55
N PRO A 279 9.77 -8.38 27.10
CA PRO A 279 8.60 -7.97 26.34
C PRO A 279 8.48 -8.83 25.08
N VAL A 280 7.28 -9.28 24.74
CA VAL A 280 6.98 -9.80 23.39
C VAL A 280 6.43 -8.66 22.53
N GLU A 281 6.94 -8.51 21.33
CA GLU A 281 6.59 -7.43 20.39
C GLU A 281 6.15 -8.01 19.04
N VAL A 282 5.29 -7.29 18.32
CA VAL A 282 4.90 -7.56 16.95
C VAL A 282 4.69 -6.25 16.18
N LEU A 283 4.99 -6.25 14.88
CA LEU A 283 4.75 -5.11 14.01
C LEU A 283 3.49 -5.32 13.17
N LEU A 284 2.62 -4.31 13.17
CA LEU A 284 1.48 -4.22 12.26
C LEU A 284 1.90 -3.47 11.01
N LYS A 285 1.45 -3.94 9.85
CA LYS A 285 1.62 -3.22 8.59
C LYS A 285 0.97 -1.86 8.72
N ILE A 286 1.74 -0.83 8.39
CA ILE A 286 1.19 0.51 8.19
C ILE A 286 0.82 0.68 6.73
N PHE A 287 -0.21 1.50 6.48
CA PHE A 287 -0.23 2.21 5.23
C PHE A 287 1.09 2.97 5.21
N LEU A 288 1.98 2.58 4.31
CA LEU A 288 2.83 3.57 3.69
C LEU A 288 1.84 4.54 3.04
N ILE A 289 1.36 5.51 3.83
CA ILE A 289 1.26 6.84 3.28
C ILE A 289 2.70 7.00 2.79
N ASN A 290 2.90 6.96 1.47
CA ASN A 290 3.87 7.86 0.91
C ASN A 290 3.43 9.20 1.48
N VAL A 291 3.94 9.53 2.65
CA VAL A 291 4.05 10.90 3.07
C VAL A 291 5.01 11.40 2.02
N PHE A 292 4.44 11.75 0.87
CA PHE A 292 4.70 13.03 0.27
C PHE A 292 4.51 14.00 1.44
N SER A 293 5.58 14.13 2.25
CA SER A 293 5.98 15.41 2.77
C SER A 293 5.75 16.30 1.57
N GLY A 294 4.83 17.25 1.71
CA GLY A 294 4.34 18.09 0.63
C GLY A 294 5.42 19.03 0.08
N ASN A 295 6.61 18.53 -0.21
CA ASN A 295 7.19 18.69 -1.53
C ASN A 295 6.83 17.43 -2.32
N THR A 296 5.69 17.45 -3.01
CA THR A 296 5.61 16.71 -4.28
C THR A 296 6.89 17.03 -5.02
N LEU A 297 7.76 16.04 -5.24
CA LEU A 297 8.89 16.20 -6.12
C LEU A 297 8.31 16.39 -7.52
N THR A 298 7.93 17.62 -7.84
CA THR A 298 7.47 18.03 -9.15
C THR A 298 8.71 18.13 -10.00
N CYS A 299 8.99 17.06 -10.74
CA CYS A 299 9.95 17.10 -11.82
C CYS A 299 9.55 18.20 -12.81
N HIS A 300 10.54 18.93 -13.31
CA HIS A 300 10.28 20.03 -14.23
C HIS A 300 9.55 19.52 -15.49
N PRO A 301 8.31 19.98 -15.75
CA PRO A 301 7.55 19.53 -16.91
C PRO A 301 8.32 19.80 -18.19
N GLY A 302 8.54 18.77 -19.00
CA GLY A 302 9.23 18.87 -20.29
C GLY A 302 10.76 18.73 -20.24
N THR A 303 11.39 18.63 -19.06
CA THR A 303 12.83 18.33 -18.94
C THR A 303 13.14 17.10 -18.09
N GLU A 304 12.26 16.72 -17.17
CA GLU A 304 12.50 15.62 -16.22
C GLU A 304 11.31 14.64 -16.13
N TYR A 305 11.59 13.35 -15.90
CA TYR A 305 10.61 12.33 -15.51
C TYR A 305 10.87 11.84 -14.09
N GLN A 306 9.81 11.46 -13.41
CA GLN A 306 9.89 10.90 -12.06
C GLN A 306 10.13 9.39 -12.13
N ILE A 307 11.14 8.92 -11.39
CA ILE A 307 11.36 7.49 -11.16
C ILE A 307 11.56 7.26 -9.67
N ARG A 308 10.59 6.60 -9.02
CA ARG A 308 10.50 6.49 -7.56
C ARG A 308 10.57 7.89 -6.91
N ASP A 309 11.61 8.16 -6.12
CA ASP A 309 11.77 9.39 -5.33
C ASP A 309 12.81 10.37 -5.92
N LYS A 310 13.10 10.31 -7.22
CA LYS A 310 14.03 11.22 -7.91
C LYS A 310 13.50 11.69 -9.28
N CYS A 311 13.96 12.87 -9.70
CA CYS A 311 13.76 13.39 -11.04
C CYS A 311 14.99 13.06 -11.90
N CYS A 312 14.74 12.49 -13.07
CA CYS A 312 15.77 12.15 -14.04
C CYS A 312 15.54 12.96 -15.33
N PRO A 313 16.60 13.43 -16.01
CA PRO A 313 16.47 14.13 -17.30
C PRO A 313 15.80 13.24 -18.35
N LEU A 314 14.82 13.79 -19.08
CA LEU A 314 14.13 13.10 -20.17
C LEU A 314 15.08 12.70 -21.30
N CYS A 315 14.77 11.59 -21.98
CA CYS A 315 15.38 11.28 -23.25
C CYS A 315 14.81 12.20 -24.35
N PRO A 316 15.63 12.66 -25.30
CA PRO A 316 15.16 13.48 -26.41
C PRO A 316 14.21 12.70 -27.34
N PRO A 317 13.44 13.39 -28.20
CA PRO A 317 12.62 12.75 -29.22
C PRO A 317 13.41 11.71 -30.03
N GLY A 318 12.75 10.62 -30.36
CA GLY A 318 13.34 9.46 -31.05
C GLY A 318 14.26 8.60 -30.22
N LYS A 319 14.21 8.71 -28.89
CA LYS A 319 14.87 7.81 -27.95
C LYS A 319 13.94 7.41 -26.79
N SER A 320 14.22 6.28 -26.16
CA SER A 320 13.60 5.80 -24.91
C SER A 320 14.67 5.51 -23.83
N VAL A 321 14.27 5.35 -22.58
CA VAL A 321 15.15 5.11 -21.44
C VAL A 321 15.58 3.65 -21.39
N ILE A 322 16.89 3.40 -21.51
CA ILE A 322 17.47 2.06 -21.25
C ILE A 322 17.98 1.92 -19.82
N LYS A 323 18.45 3.01 -19.21
CA LYS A 323 18.91 3.01 -17.82
C LYS A 323 18.60 4.36 -17.17
N ASP A 324 17.96 4.30 -16.00
CA ASP A 324 17.64 5.51 -15.24
C ASP A 324 18.90 6.23 -14.78
N CYS A 325 18.78 7.54 -14.58
CA CYS A 325 19.84 8.34 -13.98
C CYS A 325 20.23 7.81 -12.59
N THR A 326 21.46 8.04 -12.16
CA THR A 326 21.91 7.86 -10.76
C THR A 326 22.43 9.20 -10.25
N GLU A 327 22.82 9.28 -8.96
CA GLU A 327 23.33 10.53 -8.37
C GLU A 327 24.50 11.16 -9.15
N LEU A 328 25.26 10.35 -9.90
CA LEU A 328 26.46 10.77 -10.62
C LEU A 328 26.36 10.59 -12.13
N ARG A 329 25.25 10.06 -12.67
CA ARG A 329 25.10 9.76 -14.10
C ARG A 329 23.72 10.16 -14.59
N SER A 330 23.69 10.87 -15.72
CA SER A 330 22.42 11.22 -16.39
C SER A 330 21.71 9.98 -16.96
N THR A 331 20.48 10.17 -17.41
CA THR A 331 19.66 9.12 -18.04
C THR A 331 20.35 8.59 -19.29
N SER A 332 20.44 7.27 -19.42
CA SER A 332 20.94 6.64 -20.63
C SER A 332 19.79 6.36 -21.59
N CYS A 333 19.92 6.84 -22.83
CA CYS A 333 18.86 6.81 -23.82
C CYS A 333 19.24 5.93 -25.02
N LEU A 334 18.31 5.08 -25.45
CA LEU A 334 18.43 4.21 -26.61
C LEU A 334 17.60 4.79 -27.78
N PRO A 335 18.16 4.90 -29.00
CA PRO A 335 17.38 5.32 -30.17
C PRO A 335 16.23 4.38 -30.49
N CYS A 336 15.09 4.96 -30.89
CA CYS A 336 14.01 4.21 -31.51
C CYS A 336 14.47 3.63 -32.85
N VAL A 337 13.78 2.59 -33.29
CA VAL A 337 14.13 1.89 -34.54
C VAL A 337 13.38 2.54 -35.70
N ASN A 338 14.13 3.13 -36.62
CA ASN A 338 13.59 3.86 -37.77
C ASN A 338 12.61 2.98 -38.57
N GLY A 339 11.45 3.54 -38.93
CA GLY A 339 10.40 2.83 -39.66
C GLY A 339 9.58 1.82 -38.86
N THR A 340 9.86 1.61 -37.57
CA THR A 340 9.12 0.64 -36.72
C THR A 340 8.66 1.22 -35.39
N SER A 341 9.39 2.18 -34.81
CA SER A 341 9.00 2.84 -33.58
C SER A 341 9.47 4.29 -33.50
N PHE A 342 8.77 5.11 -32.72
CA PHE A 342 9.01 6.54 -32.63
C PHE A 342 8.66 7.14 -31.24
N THR A 343 9.19 8.33 -30.96
CA THR A 343 8.72 9.22 -29.88
C THR A 343 8.80 10.68 -30.35
N THR A 344 7.70 11.43 -30.27
CA THR A 344 7.61 12.82 -30.80
C THR A 344 8.13 13.89 -29.85
N HIS A 345 8.16 13.60 -28.55
CA HIS A 345 8.51 14.56 -27.50
C HIS A 345 9.55 13.97 -26.53
N PRO A 346 10.29 14.83 -25.78
CA PRO A 346 11.13 14.37 -24.70
C PRO A 346 10.32 13.51 -23.72
N ASN A 347 10.86 12.35 -23.34
CA ASN A 347 10.09 11.33 -22.63
C ASN A 347 10.93 10.53 -21.63
N GLY A 348 10.24 9.88 -20.69
CA GLY A 348 10.80 8.91 -19.73
C GLY A 348 10.34 7.47 -19.99
N LEU A 349 9.92 7.15 -21.22
CA LEU A 349 9.35 5.84 -21.57
C LEU A 349 10.45 4.77 -21.62
N ARG A 350 10.10 3.52 -21.29
CA ARG A 350 11.02 2.37 -21.46
C ARG A 350 11.12 1.93 -22.91
N GLU A 351 10.02 2.04 -23.64
CA GLU A 351 9.88 1.59 -25.02
C GLU A 351 9.35 2.73 -25.89
N CYS A 352 9.79 2.78 -27.15
CA CYS A 352 9.25 3.70 -28.13
C CYS A 352 7.86 3.23 -28.58
N PHE A 353 7.01 4.15 -29.05
CA PHE A 353 5.70 3.79 -29.59
C PHE A 353 5.87 3.07 -30.93
N PRO A 354 5.12 1.97 -31.18
CA PRO A 354 5.14 1.33 -32.50
C PRO A 354 4.55 2.28 -33.55
N CYS A 355 5.16 2.31 -34.73
CA CYS A 355 4.63 3.07 -35.86
C CYS A 355 3.27 2.52 -36.28
N ALA A 356 2.37 3.42 -36.62
CA ALA A 356 1.11 3.07 -37.25
C ALA A 356 1.31 2.41 -38.62
N SER A 357 0.47 1.44 -38.95
CA SER A 357 0.35 0.87 -40.30
C SER A 357 -0.86 1.45 -41.02
N CYS A 358 -0.68 1.87 -42.27
CA CYS A 358 -1.81 2.22 -43.15
C CYS A 358 -2.14 0.99 -44.00
N SER A 359 -3.43 0.66 -44.15
CA SER A 359 -3.86 -0.44 -45.02
C SER A 359 -3.56 -0.14 -46.50
N SER A 360 -2.59 -0.85 -47.07
CA SER A 360 -2.21 -0.75 -48.49
C SER A 360 -3.42 -0.89 -49.42
N GLY A 361 -3.66 0.11 -50.28
CA GLY A 361 -4.73 0.10 -51.28
C GLY A 361 -5.94 1.00 -50.99
N SER A 362 -6.00 1.66 -49.82
CA SER A 362 -7.18 2.42 -49.38
C SER A 362 -7.23 3.89 -49.80
N GLY A 363 -6.52 4.28 -50.87
CA GLY A 363 -6.54 5.65 -51.37
C GLY A 363 -5.86 6.67 -50.43
N LEU A 364 -4.83 6.25 -49.68
CA LEU A 364 -4.13 7.08 -48.69
C LEU A 364 -2.69 7.42 -49.15
N LYS A 365 -2.27 8.67 -48.91
CA LYS A 365 -0.88 9.12 -48.89
C LYS A 365 -0.25 8.73 -47.56
N ILE A 366 0.91 8.08 -47.61
CA ILE A 366 1.64 7.62 -46.43
C ILE A 366 2.87 8.50 -46.24
N SER A 367 2.97 9.15 -45.08
CA SER A 367 4.22 9.74 -44.63
C SER A 367 5.01 8.68 -43.86
N LEU A 368 6.26 8.44 -44.25
CA LEU A 368 7.09 7.39 -43.63
C LEU A 368 7.33 7.68 -42.15
N CYS A 369 7.17 6.67 -41.31
CA CYS A 369 7.53 6.75 -39.90
C CYS A 369 9.03 6.99 -39.75
N THR A 370 9.40 7.93 -38.90
CA THR A 370 10.79 8.18 -38.51
C THR A 370 10.94 7.91 -37.02
N THR A 371 12.15 7.98 -36.49
CA THR A 371 12.35 7.85 -35.04
C THR A 371 11.61 8.94 -34.25
N THR A 372 11.31 10.10 -34.84
CA THR A 372 10.66 11.23 -34.15
C THR A 372 9.23 11.51 -34.61
N SER A 373 8.67 10.74 -35.54
CA SER A 373 7.34 10.97 -36.10
C SER A 373 6.63 9.68 -36.45
N ASP A 374 5.36 9.57 -36.08
CA ASP A 374 4.50 8.45 -36.50
C ASP A 374 4.28 8.44 -38.02
N THR A 375 3.79 7.31 -38.53
CA THR A 375 3.19 7.23 -39.85
C THR A 375 1.92 8.07 -39.89
N VAL A 376 1.86 9.05 -40.80
CA VAL A 376 0.64 9.82 -41.06
C VAL A 376 -0.04 9.26 -42.31
N CYS A 377 -1.30 8.86 -42.17
CA CYS A 377 -2.16 8.39 -43.25
C CYS A 377 -3.16 9.51 -43.62
N GLU A 378 -3.00 10.13 -44.79
CA GLU A 378 -3.92 11.15 -45.31
C GLU A 378 -4.63 10.64 -46.57
N PRO A 379 -5.87 11.05 -46.87
CA PRO A 379 -6.49 10.75 -48.17
C PRO A 379 -5.67 11.30 -49.35
N LEU A 380 -5.52 10.49 -50.41
CA LEU A 380 -4.99 10.97 -51.69
C LEU A 380 -5.91 12.03 -52.28
N GLU A 381 -5.37 12.86 -53.17
CA GLU A 381 -6.18 13.83 -53.90
C GLU A 381 -7.32 13.13 -54.67
N GLY A 382 -8.55 13.63 -54.48
CA GLY A 382 -9.77 13.02 -55.02
C GLY A 382 -10.37 11.91 -54.14
N PHE A 383 -9.92 11.76 -52.90
CA PHE A 383 -10.50 10.87 -51.88
C PHE A 383 -10.87 11.65 -50.61
N TYR A 384 -11.85 11.13 -49.86
CA TYR A 384 -12.22 11.61 -48.52
C TYR A 384 -12.14 10.47 -47.51
N CYS A 385 -11.86 10.81 -46.26
CA CYS A 385 -11.75 9.84 -45.18
C CYS A 385 -13.12 9.29 -44.76
N THR A 386 -13.24 7.97 -44.66
CA THR A 386 -14.49 7.29 -44.21
C THR A 386 -14.39 6.74 -42.80
N ASP A 387 -13.17 6.50 -42.29
CA ASP A 387 -12.94 5.95 -40.96
C ASP A 387 -11.81 6.73 -40.26
N GLN A 388 -12.16 7.37 -39.15
CA GLN A 388 -11.25 8.18 -38.33
C GLN A 388 -10.99 7.51 -36.98
N THR A 389 -9.71 7.34 -36.66
CA THR A 389 -9.28 6.99 -35.30
C THR A 389 -8.40 8.12 -34.77
N GLY A 390 -8.97 8.98 -33.92
CA GLY A 390 -8.31 10.22 -33.50
C GLY A 390 -8.11 11.17 -34.70
N SER A 391 -6.87 11.63 -34.93
CA SER A 391 -6.52 12.49 -36.07
C SER A 391 -6.07 11.71 -37.32
N ARG A 392 -6.17 10.38 -37.32
CA ARG A 392 -5.64 9.51 -38.38
C ARG A 392 -6.74 8.92 -39.24
N CYS A 393 -6.58 8.97 -40.56
CA CYS A 393 -7.48 8.33 -41.50
C CYS A 393 -7.06 6.88 -41.77
N VAL A 394 -7.91 5.90 -41.45
CA VAL A 394 -7.58 4.47 -41.60
C VAL A 394 -8.09 3.90 -42.94
N GLY A 395 -9.09 4.55 -43.54
CA GLY A 395 -9.60 4.23 -44.88
C GLY A 395 -10.17 5.45 -45.58
N ALA A 396 -9.95 5.55 -46.89
CA ALA A 396 -10.48 6.63 -47.71
C ALA A 396 -11.26 6.09 -48.93
N GLN A 397 -12.28 6.83 -49.33
CA GLN A 397 -13.10 6.54 -50.48
C GLN A 397 -12.95 7.64 -51.54
N ARG A 398 -12.97 7.26 -52.82
CA ARG A 398 -12.89 8.22 -53.93
C ARG A 398 -14.12 9.13 -53.92
N HIS A 399 -13.91 10.43 -54.15
CA HIS A 399 -15.00 11.39 -54.30
C HIS A 399 -15.99 10.97 -55.40
N LYS A 400 -17.27 11.18 -55.12
CA LYS A 400 -18.37 11.00 -56.07
C LYS A 400 -18.17 11.89 -57.29
N ARG A 401 -18.43 11.32 -58.47
CA ARG A 401 -18.48 12.06 -59.74
C ARG A 401 -19.92 12.44 -60.04
N CYS A 402 -20.17 13.72 -60.30
CA CYS A 402 -21.48 14.18 -60.73
C CYS A 402 -21.79 13.67 -62.14
N LYS A 403 -23.04 13.27 -62.36
CA LYS A 403 -23.48 12.74 -63.66
C LYS A 403 -23.74 13.88 -64.65
N PRO A 404 -23.75 13.62 -65.97
CA PRO A 404 -24.31 14.57 -66.93
C PRO A 404 -25.72 15.00 -66.51
N GLY A 405 -26.01 16.30 -66.60
CA GLY A 405 -27.23 16.90 -66.04
C GLY A 405 -27.10 17.39 -64.60
N GLN A 406 -25.96 17.13 -63.92
CA GLN A 406 -25.67 17.62 -62.58
C GLN A 406 -24.43 18.54 -62.56
N TYR A 407 -24.38 19.50 -61.64
CA TYR A 407 -23.21 20.33 -61.36
C TYR A 407 -22.67 20.07 -59.96
N ILE A 408 -21.39 20.41 -59.74
CA ILE A 408 -20.72 20.30 -58.45
C ILE A 408 -21.19 21.48 -57.58
N ARG A 409 -22.07 21.21 -56.62
CA ARG A 409 -22.56 22.22 -55.67
C ARG A 409 -21.51 22.52 -54.61
N HIS A 410 -20.94 21.46 -54.02
CA HIS A 410 -19.81 21.55 -53.10
C HIS A 410 -18.72 20.57 -53.52
N LYS A 411 -17.50 21.07 -53.71
CA LYS A 411 -16.33 20.25 -54.04
C LYS A 411 -15.93 19.44 -52.80
N GLY A 412 -15.69 18.14 -52.97
CA GLY A 412 -15.24 17.27 -51.88
C GLY A 412 -13.92 17.73 -51.25
N THR A 413 -13.75 17.43 -49.97
CA THR A 413 -12.54 17.72 -49.17
C THR A 413 -11.91 16.41 -48.69
N ALA A 414 -10.80 16.47 -47.95
CA ALA A 414 -10.22 15.30 -47.30
C ALA A 414 -11.18 14.62 -46.28
N LEU A 415 -12.23 15.32 -45.84
CA LEU A 415 -13.18 14.82 -44.83
C LEU A 415 -14.60 14.62 -45.36
N THR A 416 -14.94 15.19 -46.51
CA THR A 416 -16.32 15.19 -47.03
C THR A 416 -16.34 14.85 -48.51
N ASP A 417 -17.36 14.11 -48.93
CA ASP A 417 -17.56 13.75 -50.32
C ASP A 417 -18.06 14.95 -51.17
N THR A 418 -18.00 14.83 -52.49
CA THR A 418 -18.53 15.82 -53.44
C THR A 418 -20.05 15.80 -53.46
N GLU A 419 -20.66 16.98 -53.28
CA GLU A 419 -22.11 17.16 -53.37
C GLU A 419 -22.50 17.62 -54.78
N CYS A 420 -23.44 16.90 -55.40
CA CYS A 420 -23.95 17.18 -56.75
C CYS A 420 -25.38 17.68 -56.68
N SER A 421 -25.76 18.59 -57.58
CA SER A 421 -27.13 19.08 -57.73
C SER A 421 -27.56 19.08 -59.19
N ASP A 422 -28.85 18.88 -59.44
CA ASP A 422 -29.40 18.80 -60.79
C ASP A 422 -29.46 20.19 -61.44
N CYS A 423 -29.26 20.23 -62.75
CA CYS A 423 -29.48 21.43 -63.54
C CYS A 423 -30.98 21.69 -63.74
N SER A 424 -31.38 22.96 -63.64
CA SER A 424 -32.75 23.39 -63.97
C SER A 424 -33.01 23.32 -65.47
N ASP A 425 -34.28 23.19 -65.84
CA ASP A 425 -34.71 23.17 -67.23
C ASP A 425 -34.11 24.33 -68.06
N GLY A 426 -33.60 24.00 -69.25
CA GLY A 426 -32.92 24.97 -70.12
C GLY A 426 -31.42 25.14 -69.85
N THR A 427 -30.84 24.44 -68.87
CA THR A 427 -29.40 24.44 -68.57
C THR A 427 -28.80 23.03 -68.53
N PHE A 428 -27.50 22.90 -68.76
CA PHE A 428 -26.79 21.61 -68.75
C PHE A 428 -25.40 21.69 -68.09
N SER A 429 -24.92 20.55 -67.63
CA SER A 429 -23.55 20.35 -67.15
C SER A 429 -23.08 18.96 -67.55
N ASN A 430 -21.79 18.82 -67.85
CA ASN A 430 -21.15 17.54 -68.13
C ASN A 430 -20.71 16.79 -66.86
N GLY A 431 -21.12 17.27 -65.67
CA GLY A 431 -20.75 16.69 -64.38
C GLY A 431 -19.39 17.16 -63.83
N LYS A 432 -18.67 18.04 -64.54
CA LYS A 432 -17.35 18.56 -64.11
C LYS A 432 -17.38 20.03 -63.69
N SER A 433 -18.45 20.76 -64.01
CA SER A 433 -18.58 22.19 -63.74
C SER A 433 -19.17 22.48 -62.37
N THR A 434 -18.83 23.63 -61.78
CA THR A 434 -19.42 24.15 -60.52
C THR A 434 -20.73 24.92 -60.73
N SER A 435 -21.18 25.06 -61.97
CA SER A 435 -22.47 25.65 -62.35
C SER A 435 -22.99 25.06 -63.67
N CYS A 436 -24.30 25.14 -63.89
CA CYS A 436 -24.92 24.75 -65.15
C CYS A 436 -24.79 25.87 -66.20
N GLN A 437 -24.58 25.48 -67.45
CA GLN A 437 -24.48 26.38 -68.60
C GLN A 437 -25.82 26.40 -69.34
N PRO A 438 -26.29 27.55 -69.86
CA PRO A 438 -27.50 27.60 -70.65
C PRO A 438 -27.34 26.79 -71.94
N HIS A 439 -28.38 26.06 -72.34
CA HIS A 439 -28.39 25.41 -73.65
C HIS A 439 -28.28 26.45 -74.76
N THR A 440 -27.41 26.22 -75.73
CA THR A 440 -27.34 27.05 -76.92
C THR A 440 -28.65 26.89 -77.68
N GLN A 441 -29.47 27.94 -77.72
CA GLN A 441 -30.62 27.98 -78.60
C GLN A 441 -30.10 28.02 -80.04
N ARG A 442 -29.95 26.84 -80.68
CA ARG A 442 -29.92 26.81 -82.14
C ARG A 442 -31.32 27.21 -82.58
N GLN A 443 -31.47 28.46 -83.03
CA GLN A 443 -32.59 28.83 -83.88
C GLN A 443 -32.59 27.84 -85.03
N SER A 444 -33.55 26.91 -85.02
CA SER A 444 -33.82 26.01 -86.12
C SER A 444 -34.13 26.89 -87.34
N GLN A 445 -33.13 27.07 -88.22
CA GLN A 445 -33.40 27.51 -89.58
C GLN A 445 -34.32 26.45 -90.21
N LYS A 446 -35.62 26.77 -90.23
CA LYS A 446 -36.59 26.10 -91.08
C LYS A 446 -36.13 26.28 -92.52
N SER A 447 -36.03 25.18 -93.28
CA SER A 447 -36.24 25.09 -94.74
C SER A 447 -36.02 23.65 -95.22
N PRO A 448 -36.62 23.19 -96.33
CA PRO A 448 -38.04 22.87 -96.46
C PRO A 448 -38.25 21.36 -96.78
N SER A 449 -39.51 20.94 -96.66
CA SER A 449 -40.10 19.67 -97.12
C SER A 449 -39.52 19.15 -98.44
N ALA A 450 -38.92 17.96 -98.41
CA ALA A 450 -38.73 17.11 -99.59
C ALA A 450 -40.09 16.50 -100.01
N ARG A 451 -40.50 16.73 -101.26
CA ARG A 451 -41.48 15.91 -101.96
C ARG A 451 -40.76 15.05 -103.00
N ASP A 452 -41.39 13.91 -103.23
CA ASP A 452 -40.92 12.66 -103.81
C ASP A 452 -40.23 12.67 -105.18
N VAL A 453 -39.56 11.53 -105.36
CA VAL A 453 -38.79 11.02 -106.48
C VAL A 453 -39.68 10.49 -107.63
N SER A 454 -39.22 10.78 -108.87
CA SER A 454 -39.34 10.02 -110.14
C SER A 454 -40.66 9.92 -110.93
N ALA A 455 -40.60 10.35 -112.21
CA ALA A 455 -40.72 9.49 -113.42
C ALA A 455 -40.69 10.35 -114.70
N GLY A 456 -39.96 9.90 -115.74
CA GLY A 456 -40.05 10.40 -117.13
C GLY A 456 -38.75 10.91 -117.73
#